data_AF-A0A7Z0JC63-F1
#
_entry.id   AF-A0A7Z0JC63-F1
#
_cell.length_a   1.000
_cell.length_b   1.000
_cell.length_c   1.000
_cell.angle_alpha   90.00
_cell.angle_beta   90.00
_cell.angle_gamma   90.00
#
_symmetry.space_group_name_H-M   'P 1'
#
loop_
_entity.id
_entity.type
_entity.pdbx_description
1 polymer ?
#
loop_
_entity_poly.entity_id
_entity_poly.type
_entity_poly.pdbx_seq_one_letter_code
_entity_poly.pdbx_strand_id
1 'polypeptide(L)'
;MTSSYLISSGVILLTVVGIAYGGTFLMRVVDRRVPANELQRSYFRAGHAHAGILVILGLVVRLLLLDDAVPGWSRAMGDLVLLAAILMPAGFFLSVIGRDPARPNGLKVLIWLGAGALVVGLVAAGVGLIVGGASL
;
A
#
# COMPACT_ATOMS: atom_id res chain seq x y z
N MET A 1 8.53 2.62 -22.22
CA MET A 1 7.30 2.35 -21.41
C MET A 1 6.31 1.51 -22.22
N THR A 2 5.70 0.48 -21.62
CA THR A 2 4.74 -0.42 -22.31
C THR A 2 3.29 -0.01 -22.07
N SER A 3 2.35 -0.42 -22.93
CA SER A 3 0.92 -0.10 -22.78
C SER A 3 0.33 -0.65 -21.47
N SER A 4 0.73 -1.86 -21.08
CA SER A 4 0.35 -2.49 -19.81
C SER A 4 0.82 -1.68 -18.61
N TYR A 5 1.99 -1.04 -18.71
CA TYR A 5 2.49 -0.17 -17.66
C TYR A 5 1.58 1.05 -17.45
N LEU A 6 1.21 1.75 -18.53
CA LEU A 6 0.38 2.94 -18.45
C LEU A 6 -1.02 2.63 -17.90
N ILE A 7 -1.63 1.56 -18.41
CA ILE A 7 -2.98 1.13 -17.99
C ILE A 7 -2.98 0.79 -16.50
N SER A 8 -2.04 -0.06 -16.04
CA SER A 8 -2.00 -0.47 -14.63
C SER A 8 -1.68 0.72 -13.70
N SER A 9 -0.76 1.61 -14.07
CA SER A 9 -0.51 2.84 -13.31
C SER A 9 -1.74 3.75 -13.25
N GLY A 10 -2.50 3.88 -14.34
CA GLY A 10 -3.75 4.64 -14.36
C GLY A 10 -4.82 4.03 -13.45
N VAL A 11 -4.98 2.70 -13.48
CA VAL A 11 -5.90 1.98 -12.56
C VAL A 11 -5.49 2.20 -11.10
N ILE A 12 -4.20 2.06 -10.79
CA ILE A 12 -3.68 2.30 -9.43
C ILE A 12 -3.96 3.74 -9.00
N LEU A 13 -3.75 4.72 -9.87
CA LEU A 13 -4.03 6.12 -9.56
C LEU A 13 -5.52 6.34 -9.26
N LEU A 14 -6.43 5.69 -9.99
CA LEU A 14 -7.86 5.76 -9.71
C LEU A 14 -8.24 5.15 -8.35
N THR A 15 -7.47 4.18 -7.83
CA THR A 15 -7.71 3.66 -6.46
C THR A 15 -7.57 4.73 -5.39
N VAL A 16 -6.80 5.81 -5.64
CA VAL A 16 -6.66 6.96 -4.73
C VAL A 16 -8.00 7.65 -4.51
N VAL A 17 -8.91 7.64 -5.50
CA VAL A 17 -10.29 8.15 -5.32
C VAL A 17 -11.05 7.32 -4.28
N GLY A 18 -10.89 5.99 -4.30
CA GLY A 18 -11.45 5.10 -3.28
C GLY A 18 -10.82 5.34 -1.90
N ILE A 19 -9.51 5.59 -1.85
CA ILE A 19 -8.82 5.96 -0.61
C ILE A 19 -9.40 7.27 -0.07
N ALA A 20 -9.56 8.31 -0.90
CA ALA A 20 -10.15 9.59 -0.51
C ALA A 20 -11.57 9.43 0.05
N TYR A 21 -12.40 8.57 -0.57
CA TYR A 21 -13.69 8.19 -0.02
C TYR A 21 -13.57 7.54 1.36
N GLY A 22 -12.58 6.67 1.58
CA GLY A 22 -12.25 6.12 2.91
C GLY A 22 -11.93 7.19 3.96
N GLY A 23 -11.39 8.35 3.55
CA GLY A 23 -11.22 9.52 4.42
C GLY A 23 -12.55 10.06 4.95
N THR A 24 -13.60 10.09 4.11
CA THR A 24 -14.95 10.48 4.54
C THR A 24 -15.55 9.49 5.54
N PHE A 25 -15.21 8.19 5.42
CA PHE A 25 -15.58 7.20 6.42
C PHE A 25 -14.91 7.47 7.77
N LEU A 26 -13.61 7.80 7.77
CA LEU A 26 -12.92 8.17 9.01
C LEU A 26 -13.52 9.42 9.66
N MET A 27 -13.93 10.42 8.89
CA MET A 27 -14.64 11.58 9.43
C MET A 27 -15.92 11.15 10.15
N ARG A 28 -16.72 10.26 9.55
CA ARG A 28 -17.94 9.72 10.20
C ARG A 28 -17.63 8.94 11.48
N VAL A 29 -16.50 8.25 11.55
CA VAL A 29 -16.04 7.56 12.77
C VAL A 29 -15.64 8.57 13.86
N VAL A 30 -14.92 9.64 13.50
CA VAL A 30 -14.53 10.71 14.41
C VAL A 30 -15.76 11.47 14.93
N ASP A 31 -16.71 11.78 14.04
CA ASP A 31 -17.98 12.44 14.34
C ASP A 31 -18.97 11.54 15.11
N ARG A 32 -18.56 10.31 15.48
CA ARG A 32 -19.39 9.30 16.18
C ARG A 32 -20.66 8.90 15.42
N ARG A 33 -20.75 9.16 14.12
CA ARG A 33 -21.84 8.71 13.25
C ARG A 33 -21.73 7.22 12.92
N VAL A 34 -20.51 6.67 12.99
CA VAL A 34 -20.25 5.23 12.94
C VAL A 34 -19.64 4.81 14.27
N PRO A 35 -20.29 3.90 15.03
CA PRO A 35 -19.73 3.43 16.29
C PRO A 35 -18.46 2.62 16.02
N ALA A 36 -17.36 3.02 16.68
CA ALA A 36 -16.09 2.32 16.65
C ALA A 36 -15.43 2.45 18.03
N ASN A 37 -14.91 1.34 18.55
CA ASN A 37 -14.11 1.34 19.76
C ASN A 37 -12.68 1.86 19.50
N GLU A 38 -11.84 1.96 20.53
CA GLU A 38 -10.48 2.52 20.41
C GLU A 38 -9.59 1.68 19.47
N LEU A 39 -9.70 0.36 19.54
CA LEU A 39 -8.97 -0.56 18.66
C LEU A 39 -9.37 -0.30 17.20
N GLN A 40 -10.65 -0.23 16.90
CA GLN A 40 -11.16 0.05 15.55
C GLN A 40 -10.71 1.42 15.05
N ARG A 41 -10.82 2.48 15.86
CA ARG A 41 -10.37 3.83 15.47
C ARG A 41 -8.89 3.86 15.11
N SER A 42 -8.05 3.21 15.91
CA SER A 42 -6.60 3.15 15.66
C SER A 42 -6.27 2.37 14.38
N TYR A 43 -6.91 1.22 14.17
CA TYR A 43 -6.69 0.36 13.00
C TYR A 43 -7.24 0.99 11.72
N PHE A 44 -8.43 1.58 11.73
CA PHE A 44 -8.98 2.27 10.55
C PHE A 44 -8.12 3.47 10.13
N ARG A 45 -7.62 4.25 11.10
CA ARG A 45 -6.70 5.36 10.83
C ARG A 45 -5.38 4.85 10.24
N ALA A 46 -4.79 3.80 10.83
CA ALA A 46 -3.56 3.20 10.32
C ALA A 46 -3.74 2.63 8.91
N GLY A 47 -4.86 1.93 8.65
CA GLY A 47 -5.17 1.37 7.34
C GLY A 47 -5.32 2.43 6.26
N HIS A 48 -6.07 3.49 6.52
CA HIS A 48 -6.24 4.60 5.57
C HIS A 48 -4.91 5.33 5.29
N ALA A 49 -4.12 5.59 6.33
CA ALA A 49 -2.81 6.24 6.18
C ALA A 49 -1.86 5.41 5.30
N HIS A 50 -1.75 4.11 5.56
CA HIS A 50 -0.91 3.22 4.75
C HIS A 50 -1.41 3.07 3.31
N ALA A 51 -2.73 3.06 3.07
CA ALA A 51 -3.25 2.96 1.70
C ALA A 51 -2.78 4.12 0.84
N GLY A 52 -2.91 5.36 1.33
CA GLY A 52 -2.50 6.55 0.58
C GLY A 52 -1.01 6.59 0.32
N ILE A 53 -0.19 6.49 1.38
CA ILE A 53 1.25 6.66 1.26
C ILE A 53 1.91 5.53 0.46
N LEU A 54 1.45 4.28 0.60
CA LEU A 54 2.04 3.14 -0.12
C LEU A 54 1.65 3.13 -1.59
N VAL A 55 0.44 3.58 -1.97
CA VAL A 55 0.10 3.78 -3.39
C VAL A 55 1.01 4.83 -4.01
N ILE A 56 1.20 5.97 -3.34
CA ILE A 56 2.09 7.04 -3.82
C ILE A 56 3.53 6.53 -3.93
N LEU A 57 4.05 5.90 -2.87
CA LEU A 57 5.39 5.33 -2.85
C LEU A 57 5.58 4.28 -3.96
N GLY A 58 4.60 3.40 -4.16
CA GLY A 58 4.63 2.40 -5.22
C GLY A 58 4.69 3.03 -6.61
N LEU A 59 3.88 4.06 -6.89
CA LEU A 59 3.94 4.79 -8.17
C LEU A 59 5.28 5.52 -8.36
N VAL A 60 5.84 6.10 -7.29
CA VAL A 60 7.17 6.76 -7.31
C VAL A 60 8.27 5.74 -7.58
N VAL A 61 8.29 4.61 -6.88
CA VAL A 61 9.26 3.52 -7.12
C VAL A 61 9.19 3.08 -8.57
N ARG A 62 7.97 2.86 -9.08
CA ARG A 62 7.75 2.46 -10.46
C ARG A 62 8.31 3.47 -11.47
N LEU A 63 8.08 4.77 -11.23
CA LEU A 63 8.62 5.87 -12.02
C LEU A 63 10.15 5.89 -12.01
N LEU A 64 10.77 5.70 -10.85
CA LEU A 64 12.24 5.68 -10.71
C LEU A 64 12.87 4.50 -11.45
N LEU A 65 12.20 3.36 -11.53
CA LEU A 65 12.72 2.16 -12.18
C LEU A 65 12.50 2.14 -13.71
N LEU A 66 12.06 3.25 -14.31
CA LEU A 66 11.82 3.34 -15.77
C LEU A 66 13.10 3.39 -16.61
N ASP A 67 14.23 3.80 -16.03
CA ASP A 67 15.50 3.93 -16.75
C ASP A 67 15.97 2.57 -17.28
N ASP A 68 16.41 2.50 -18.54
CA ASP A 68 16.79 1.25 -19.22
C ASP A 68 18.01 0.57 -18.58
N ALA A 69 18.90 1.33 -17.91
CA ALA A 69 20.02 0.78 -17.17
C ALA A 69 19.59 -0.03 -15.93
N VAL A 70 18.38 0.21 -15.41
CA VAL A 70 17.85 -0.52 -14.25
C VAL A 70 17.48 -1.97 -14.65
N PRO A 71 17.95 -2.99 -13.92
CA PRO A 71 17.64 -4.38 -14.22
C PRO A 71 16.14 -4.71 -14.20
N GLY A 72 15.66 -5.50 -15.16
CA GLY A 72 14.25 -5.87 -15.28
C GLY A 72 13.67 -6.61 -14.06
N TRP A 73 14.49 -7.40 -13.35
CA TRP A 73 14.06 -8.09 -12.12
C TRP A 73 13.65 -7.10 -11.02
N SER A 74 14.34 -5.95 -10.95
CA SER A 74 14.08 -4.92 -9.94
C SER A 74 12.75 -4.25 -10.21
N ARG A 75 12.38 -4.02 -11.48
CA ARG A 75 11.05 -3.51 -11.86
C ARG A 75 9.94 -4.45 -11.40
N ALA A 76 10.06 -5.75 -11.66
CA ALA A 76 9.05 -6.74 -11.27
C ALA A 76 8.91 -6.84 -9.74
N MET A 77 10.01 -6.79 -9.01
CA MET A 77 10.00 -6.83 -7.54
C MET A 77 9.56 -5.51 -6.91
N GLY A 78 9.83 -4.36 -7.54
CA GLY A 78 9.39 -3.04 -7.07
C GLY A 78 7.87 -2.90 -6.99
N ASP A 79 7.13 -3.60 -7.86
CA ASP A 79 5.65 -3.67 -7.80
C ASP A 79 5.13 -4.34 -6.50
N LEU A 80 5.97 -5.03 -5.72
CA LEU A 80 5.58 -5.52 -4.38
C LEU A 80 5.22 -4.39 -3.41
N VAL A 81 5.70 -3.17 -3.64
CA VAL A 81 5.28 -1.98 -2.87
C VAL A 81 3.79 -1.69 -3.09
N LEU A 82 3.31 -1.86 -4.32
CA LEU A 82 1.89 -1.71 -4.66
C LEU A 82 1.04 -2.84 -4.09
N LEU A 83 1.59 -4.06 -4.02
CA LEU A 83 0.95 -5.16 -3.30
C LEU A 83 0.82 -4.86 -1.80
N ALA A 84 1.84 -4.27 -1.18
CA ALA A 84 1.78 -3.84 0.22
C ALA A 84 0.68 -2.79 0.45
N ALA A 85 0.46 -1.89 -0.53
CA ALA A 85 -0.61 -0.89 -0.49
C ALA A 85 -2.03 -1.49 -0.50
N ILE A 86 -2.18 -2.78 -0.82
CA ILE A 86 -3.44 -3.51 -0.72
C ILE A 86 -3.47 -4.33 0.57
N LEU A 87 -2.45 -5.17 0.79
CA LEU A 87 -2.43 -6.15 1.88
C LEU A 87 -2.46 -5.48 3.25
N MET A 88 -1.66 -4.43 3.44
CA MET A 88 -1.52 -3.80 4.75
C MET A 88 -2.77 -3.04 5.16
N PRO A 89 -3.37 -2.17 4.32
CA PRO A 89 -4.66 -1.56 4.63
C PRO A 89 -5.77 -2.59 4.84
N ALA A 90 -5.88 -3.60 3.96
CA ALA A 90 -6.87 -4.65 4.12
C ALA A 90 -6.70 -5.38 5.47
N GLY A 91 -5.46 -5.69 5.87
CA GLY A 91 -5.16 -6.23 7.19
C GLY A 91 -5.66 -5.31 8.31
N PHE A 92 -5.32 -4.01 8.26
CA PHE A 92 -5.78 -3.06 9.28
C PHE A 92 -7.32 -2.96 9.38
N PHE A 93 -8.04 -2.87 8.27
CA PHE A 93 -9.50 -2.79 8.30
C PHE A 93 -10.17 -4.10 8.71
N LEU A 94 -9.79 -5.20 8.07
CA LEU A 94 -10.49 -6.48 8.23
C LEU A 94 -10.17 -7.15 9.58
N SER A 95 -9.02 -6.87 10.18
CA SER A 95 -8.63 -7.48 11.46
C SER A 95 -9.51 -7.05 12.64
N VAL A 96 -10.22 -5.93 12.52
CA VAL A 96 -11.04 -5.35 13.60
C VAL A 96 -12.52 -5.26 13.24
N ILE A 97 -12.95 -6.07 12.26
CA ILE A 97 -14.38 -6.24 11.98
C ILE A 97 -15.03 -7.02 13.13
N GLY A 98 -16.17 -6.52 13.59
CA GLY A 98 -16.96 -7.14 14.66
C GLY A 98 -17.69 -6.10 15.51
N ARG A 99 -18.55 -6.58 16.40
CA ARG A 99 -19.17 -5.76 17.45
C ARG A 99 -18.19 -5.66 18.62
N ASP A 100 -17.68 -4.47 18.87
CA ASP A 100 -16.75 -4.15 19.97
C ASP A 100 -15.57 -5.15 20.15
N PRO A 101 -14.71 -5.32 19.12
CA PRO A 101 -13.62 -6.28 19.19
C PRO A 101 -12.57 -5.87 20.24
N ALA A 102 -12.26 -6.79 21.15
CA ALA A 102 -11.20 -6.62 22.15
C ALA A 102 -9.78 -6.87 21.60
N ARG A 103 -9.66 -7.61 20.49
CA ARG A 103 -8.38 -7.92 19.83
C ARG A 103 -8.54 -8.11 18.32
N PRO A 104 -7.48 -7.93 17.52
CA PRO A 104 -7.52 -8.22 16.10
C PRO A 104 -7.73 -9.73 15.83
N ASN A 105 -8.50 -10.06 14.79
CA ASN A 105 -8.67 -11.42 14.30
C ASN A 105 -7.48 -11.90 13.44
N GLY A 106 -7.56 -13.12 12.91
CA GLY A 106 -6.47 -13.76 12.14
C GLY A 106 -6.04 -13.01 10.88
N LEU A 107 -6.87 -12.12 10.33
CA LEU A 107 -6.54 -11.30 9.17
C LEU A 107 -5.42 -10.29 9.45
N LYS A 108 -4.96 -10.18 10.71
CA LYS A 108 -3.74 -9.45 11.06
C LYS A 108 -2.51 -9.96 10.30
N VAL A 109 -2.52 -11.22 9.86
CA VAL A 109 -1.46 -11.80 9.01
C VAL A 109 -1.23 -10.97 7.73
N LEU A 110 -2.27 -10.34 7.17
CA LEU A 110 -2.18 -9.51 5.98
C LEU A 110 -1.30 -8.27 6.19
N ILE A 111 -1.27 -7.73 7.41
CA ILE A 111 -0.39 -6.61 7.77
C ILE A 111 1.07 -7.05 7.65
N TRP A 112 1.40 -8.24 8.16
CA TRP A 112 2.76 -8.79 8.10
C TRP A 112 3.18 -9.18 6.68
N LEU A 113 2.27 -9.78 5.91
CA LEU A 113 2.51 -10.06 4.49
C LEU A 113 2.73 -8.78 3.70
N GLY A 114 1.94 -7.73 3.96
CA GLY A 114 2.13 -6.41 3.37
C GLY A 114 3.47 -5.78 3.78
N ALA A 115 3.88 -5.89 5.04
CA ALA A 115 5.17 -5.42 5.50
C ALA A 115 6.33 -6.15 4.82
N GLY A 116 6.23 -7.47 4.68
CA GLY A 116 7.21 -8.27 3.93
C GLY A 116 7.31 -7.85 2.47
N ALA A 117 6.17 -7.70 1.78
CA ALA A 117 6.13 -7.22 0.40
C ALA A 117 6.75 -5.83 0.24
N LEU A 118 6.47 -4.92 1.18
CA LEU A 118 7.04 -3.57 1.19
C LEU A 118 8.57 -3.61 1.30
N VAL A 119 9.10 -4.35 2.28
CA VAL A 119 10.55 -4.43 2.49
C VAL A 119 11.25 -5.06 1.30
N VAL A 120 10.75 -6.19 0.80
CA VAL A 120 11.33 -6.87 -0.35
C VAL A 120 11.30 -5.97 -1.59
N GLY A 121 10.17 -5.31 -1.85
CA GLY A 121 10.02 -4.41 -2.99
C GLY A 121 10.95 -3.19 -2.93
N LEU A 122 11.09 -2.57 -1.75
CA LEU A 122 11.98 -1.42 -1.57
C LEU A 122 13.46 -1.81 -1.67
N VAL A 123 13.86 -2.94 -1.07
CA VAL A 123 15.23 -3.44 -1.20
C VAL A 123 15.54 -3.75 -2.66
N ALA A 124 14.65 -4.45 -3.36
CA ALA A 124 14.85 -4.77 -4.77
C ALA A 124 14.92 -3.52 -5.65
N ALA A 125 14.05 -2.53 -5.41
CA ALA A 125 14.07 -1.25 -6.12
C ALA A 125 15.37 -0.48 -5.87
N GLY A 126 15.77 -0.32 -4.60
CA GLY A 126 16.99 0.40 -4.22
C GLY A 126 18.24 -0.26 -4.79
N VAL A 127 18.37 -1.58 -4.69
CA VAL A 127 19.49 -2.33 -5.27
C VAL A 127 19.51 -2.19 -6.79
N GLY A 128 18.35 -2.31 -7.46
CA GLY A 128 18.28 -2.17 -8.91
C GLY A 128 18.69 -0.78 -9.41
N LEU A 129 18.30 0.28 -8.70
CA LEU A 129 18.73 1.65 -8.98
C LEU A 129 20.25 1.80 -8.84
N ILE A 130 20.83 1.26 -7.77
CA ILE A 130 22.29 1.30 -7.56
C ILE A 130 23.03 0.53 -8.65
N VAL A 131 22.57 -0.68 -8.99
CA VAL A 131 23.17 -1.50 -10.05
C VAL A 131 23.09 -0.80 -11.41
N GLY A 132 21.93 -0.25 -11.76
CA GLY A 132 21.76 0.50 -13.00
C GLY A 132 22.66 1.74 -13.05
N GLY A 133 22.67 2.53 -11.98
CA GLY A 133 23.52 3.72 -11.89
C GLY A 133 25.03 3.42 -11.94
N ALA A 134 25.46 2.26 -11.43
CA ALA A 134 26.86 1.82 -11.52
C ALA A 134 27.27 1.34 -12.92
N SER A 135 26.31 1.19 -13.84
CA SER A 135 26.54 0.73 -15.22
C SER A 135 26.50 1.85 -16.28
N LEU A 136 26.23 3.08 -15.85
CA LEU A 136 26.28 4.30 -16.67
C LEU A 136 27.68 4.91 -16.67
#